data_AF-A0A7W8ISU3-F1
#
_entry.id   AF-A0A7W8ISU3-F1
#
_cell.length_a   1.000
_cell.length_b   1.000
_cell.length_c   1.000
_cell.angle_alpha   90.00
_cell.angle_beta   90.00
_cell.angle_gamma   90.00
#
_symmetry.space_group_name_H-M   'P 1'
#
loop_
_entity.id
_entity.type
_entity.pdbx_description
1 polymer ?
#
loop_
_entity_poly.entity_id
_entity_poly.type
_entity_poly.pdbx_seq_one_letter_code
_entity_poly.pdbx_strand_id
1 'polypeptide(L)'
;MDQAKYKGKVIRLSELAREKYEAVYESALRGQVACIACGEPVKLYLGMQKQPHFYHEHRLACPLSGESKLLDEWNMPVAYQPSSPFQRKKPKIVHLETGYIRALSETGIPLDAAQLQAVRTTEGPLLVLAGAGSGKTRVLTARTAYMIAEKNIPPSSIMLVTFTTKAAKEMKDRLLTYLGMHPSFVSQLVTGTFHSIFYRMISHFDRERWHISRLLKWEWQREQMIKEAGRELDLDERQFAYDQALQQISYWKNTLVTVQNVKANSQWEKPLALHICFKFTV
;
A
#
# COMPACT_ATOMS: atom_id res chain seq x y z
N MET A 1 27.58 12.08 18.62
CA MET A 1 27.32 12.95 19.79
C MET A 1 25.85 13.39 19.80
N ASP A 2 25.21 13.50 20.97
CA ASP A 2 23.77 13.84 21.09
C ASP A 2 23.50 15.37 21.11
N GLN A 3 24.55 16.18 21.33
CA GLN A 3 24.43 17.63 21.48
C GLN A 3 25.23 18.38 20.42
N ALA A 4 24.69 19.52 19.97
CA ALA A 4 25.37 20.45 19.07
C ALA A 4 24.87 21.89 19.29
N LYS A 5 25.60 22.88 18.82
CA LYS A 5 25.22 24.29 18.83
C LYS A 5 24.52 24.65 17.53
N TYR A 6 23.26 25.07 17.61
CA TYR A 6 22.46 25.50 16.47
C TYR A 6 21.82 26.87 16.77
N LYS A 7 22.02 27.84 15.86
CA LYS A 7 21.56 29.24 16.04
C LYS A 7 21.99 29.83 17.41
N GLY A 8 23.22 29.54 17.84
CA GLY A 8 23.78 30.04 19.09
C GLY A 8 23.36 29.30 20.36
N LYS A 9 22.36 28.40 20.30
CA LYS A 9 21.88 27.62 21.46
C LYS A 9 22.37 26.17 21.37
N VAL A 10 22.59 25.54 22.53
CA VAL A 10 22.88 24.10 22.58
C VAL A 10 21.57 23.35 22.43
N ILE A 11 21.51 22.46 21.45
CA ILE A 11 20.41 21.54 21.21
C ILE A 11 20.85 20.12 21.56
N ARG A 12 19.93 19.35 22.12
CA ARG A 12 20.10 17.92 22.41
C ARG A 12 19.06 17.14 21.61
N LEU A 13 19.49 16.15 20.82
CA LEU A 13 18.57 15.42 19.94
C LEU A 13 17.56 14.63 20.76
N SER A 14 17.98 13.98 21.86
CA SER A 14 17.07 13.25 22.76
C SER A 14 15.91 14.07 23.33
N GLU A 15 16.03 15.40 23.41
CA GLU A 15 15.00 16.32 23.93
C GLU A 15 14.27 17.09 22.82
N LEU A 16 14.71 16.95 21.56
CA LEU A 16 14.15 17.68 20.43
C LEU A 16 12.96 16.89 19.83
N ALA A 17 11.87 17.58 19.54
CA ALA A 17 10.75 16.97 18.80
C ALA A 17 11.19 16.53 17.40
N ARG A 18 10.81 15.31 16.98
CA ARG A 18 11.24 14.68 15.72
C ARG A 18 10.93 15.52 14.47
N GLU A 19 9.84 16.27 14.48
CA GLU A 19 9.43 17.20 13.40
C GLU A 19 10.51 18.24 13.08
N LYS A 20 11.40 18.56 14.04
CA LYS A 20 12.47 19.54 13.87
C LYS A 20 13.76 18.94 13.33
N TYR A 21 13.85 17.62 13.18
CA TYR A 21 15.10 16.95 12.81
C TYR A 21 15.51 17.26 11.37
N GLU A 22 14.55 17.38 10.46
CA GLU A 22 14.78 17.72 9.07
C GLU A 22 15.37 19.13 8.94
N ALA A 23 14.80 20.12 9.62
CA ALA A 23 15.32 21.49 9.63
C ALA A 23 16.75 21.57 10.20
N VAL A 24 17.04 20.79 11.26
CA VAL A 24 18.39 20.71 11.84
C VAL A 24 19.35 19.99 10.89
N TYR A 25 18.91 18.92 10.20
CA TYR A 25 19.69 18.19 9.21
C TYR A 25 20.10 19.09 8.04
N GLU A 26 19.15 19.81 7.45
CA GLU A 26 19.44 20.75 6.36
C GLU A 26 20.39 21.87 6.80
N SER A 27 20.19 22.39 8.02
CA SER A 27 21.08 23.41 8.58
C SER A 27 22.50 22.88 8.83
N ALA A 28 22.61 21.61 9.23
CA ALA A 28 23.89 20.93 9.42
C ALA A 28 24.62 20.72 8.08
N LEU A 29 23.90 20.38 7.01
CA LEU A 29 24.46 20.33 5.65
C LEU A 29 24.99 21.68 5.17
N ARG A 30 24.37 22.78 5.60
CA ARG A 30 24.82 24.16 5.33
C ARG A 30 25.91 24.64 6.30
N GLY A 31 26.42 23.78 7.18
CA GLY A 31 27.48 24.10 8.14
C GLY A 31 27.05 25.01 9.30
N GLN A 32 25.75 25.18 9.52
CA GLN A 32 25.19 26.09 10.55
C GLN A 32 24.99 25.43 11.92
N VAL A 33 25.36 24.16 12.04
CA VAL A 33 25.33 23.38 13.28
C VAL A 33 26.77 23.04 13.64
N ALA A 34 27.19 23.43 14.84
CA ALA A 34 28.58 23.32 15.26
C ALA A 34 28.74 22.42 16.49
N CYS A 35 29.89 21.77 16.62
CA CYS A 35 30.24 21.00 17.81
C CYS A 35 30.37 21.93 19.02
N ILE A 36 29.86 21.50 20.18
CA ILE A 36 29.99 22.26 21.43
C ILE A 36 31.43 22.28 21.98
N ALA A 37 32.26 21.30 21.61
CA ALA A 37 33.62 21.18 22.13
C ALA A 37 34.66 21.88 21.27
N CYS A 38 34.66 21.64 19.95
CA CYS A 38 35.67 22.21 19.06
C CYS A 38 35.17 23.39 18.22
N GLY A 39 33.86 23.68 18.23
CA GLY A 39 33.28 24.80 17.48
C GLY A 39 33.17 24.58 15.97
N GLU A 40 33.63 23.45 15.43
CA GLU A 40 33.56 23.16 13.99
C GLU A 40 32.18 22.65 13.53
N PRO A 41 31.85 22.79 12.24
CA PRO A 41 30.62 22.26 11.67
C PRO A 41 30.49 20.75 11.87
N VAL A 42 29.28 20.30 12.23
CA VAL A 42 28.92 18.89 12.36
C VAL A 42 27.73 18.55 11.47
N LYS A 43 27.70 17.31 10.98
CA LYS A 43 26.56 16.74 10.25
C LYS A 43 25.65 15.96 11.19
N LEU A 44 24.38 15.80 10.82
CA LEU A 44 23.40 14.99 11.55
C LEU A 44 23.17 13.68 10.79
N TYR A 45 23.33 12.53 11.44
CA TYR A 45 22.96 11.24 10.88
C TYR A 45 21.46 10.96 11.12
N LEU A 46 20.72 10.68 10.05
CA LEU A 46 19.33 10.21 10.10
C LEU A 46 19.22 8.93 9.28
N GLY A 47 19.06 7.78 9.94
CA GLY A 47 18.98 6.49 9.28
C GLY A 47 18.31 5.43 10.16
N MET A 48 18.06 4.25 9.59
CA MET A 48 17.34 3.17 10.28
C MET A 48 18.23 2.31 11.19
N GLN A 49 19.56 2.38 11.03
CA GLN A 49 20.49 1.45 11.68
C GLN A 49 21.00 1.94 13.04
N LYS A 50 21.04 3.26 13.27
CA LYS A 50 21.55 3.88 14.49
C LYS A 50 20.65 5.04 14.91
N GLN A 51 20.63 5.33 16.20
CA GLN A 51 19.91 6.51 16.69
C GLN A 51 20.50 7.80 16.10
N PRO A 52 19.68 8.83 15.87
CA PRO A 52 20.14 10.12 15.37
C PRO A 52 21.24 10.72 16.24
N HIS A 53 22.34 11.11 15.61
CA HIS A 53 23.49 11.68 16.30
C HIS A 53 24.26 12.61 15.38
N PHE A 54 24.91 13.62 15.95
CA PHE A 54 25.86 14.45 15.22
C PHE A 54 27.21 13.77 15.07
N TYR A 55 27.90 14.04 13.97
CA TYR A 55 29.24 13.54 13.67
C TYR A 55 30.04 14.57 12.86
N HIS A 56 31.36 14.48 12.93
CA HIS A 56 32.25 15.27 12.07
C HIS A 56 32.47 14.51 10.76
N GLU A 57 32.48 15.22 9.63
CA GLU A 57 32.75 14.59 8.34
C GLU A 57 34.26 14.38 8.11
N HIS A 58 35.09 15.36 8.49
CA HIS A 58 36.52 15.38 8.15
C HIS A 58 37.46 15.47 9.35
N ARG A 59 36.95 15.40 10.58
CA ARG A 59 37.77 15.55 11.80
C ARG A 59 37.80 14.26 12.63
N LEU A 60 39.00 13.68 12.72
CA LEU A 60 39.26 12.43 13.44
C LEU A 60 39.47 12.61 14.95
N ALA A 61 39.87 13.80 15.40
CA ALA A 61 40.17 14.11 16.79
C ALA A 61 39.32 15.27 17.32
N CYS A 62 38.15 14.94 17.88
CA CYS A 62 37.36 15.85 18.71
C CYS A 62 37.20 15.23 20.12
N PRO A 63 37.28 16.01 21.21
CA PRO A 63 37.18 15.48 22.59
C PRO A 63 35.87 14.72 22.89
N LEU A 64 34.82 14.99 22.11
CA LEU A 64 33.49 14.37 22.23
C LEU A 64 33.21 13.29 21.17
N SER A 65 34.10 13.10 20.20
CA SER A 65 34.02 11.99 19.25
C SER A 65 34.88 10.86 19.77
N GLY A 66 34.27 9.91 20.49
CA GLY A 66 34.84 8.58 20.60
C GLY A 66 35.10 8.06 19.19
N GLU A 67 36.35 7.73 18.90
CA GLU A 67 36.91 7.16 17.67
C GLU A 67 36.01 7.34 16.43
N SER A 68 36.29 8.40 15.67
CA SER A 68 35.79 8.55 14.32
C SER A 68 36.34 7.40 13.48
N LYS A 69 35.59 6.30 13.33
CA LYS A 69 35.77 5.39 12.21
C LYS A 69 35.62 6.24 10.94
N LEU A 70 36.74 6.43 10.25
CA LEU A 70 36.82 7.00 8.91
C LEU A 70 35.59 6.62 8.09
N LEU A 71 34.83 7.62 7.65
CA LEU A 71 33.86 7.49 6.55
C LEU A 71 34.58 7.53 5.19
N ASP A 72 35.87 7.19 5.15
CA ASP A 72 36.67 7.00 3.92
C ASP A 72 36.71 5.54 3.45
N GLU A 73 35.91 4.66 4.04
CA GLU A 73 35.49 3.47 3.30
C GLU A 73 34.41 3.92 2.31
N TRP A 74 34.85 4.53 1.20
CA TRP A 74 34.21 4.22 -0.08
C TRP A 74 34.07 2.70 -0.06
N ASN A 75 32.84 2.18 0.06
CA ASN A 75 32.60 0.74 0.04
C ASN A 75 33.25 0.25 -1.25
N MET A 76 34.47 -0.31 -1.15
CA MET A 76 35.09 -0.94 -2.31
C MET A 76 34.04 -1.93 -2.80
N PRO A 77 33.65 -1.87 -4.09
CA PRO A 77 32.66 -2.79 -4.59
C PRO A 77 33.14 -4.19 -4.26
N VAL A 78 32.48 -4.82 -3.30
CA VAL A 78 32.74 -6.21 -2.96
C VAL A 78 32.51 -6.94 -4.25
N ALA A 79 33.55 -7.63 -4.77
CA ALA A 79 33.44 -8.40 -5.98
C ALA A 79 32.16 -9.24 -5.88
N TYR A 80 31.19 -8.96 -6.75
CA TYR A 80 29.89 -9.63 -6.71
C TYR A 80 30.16 -11.11 -6.88
N GLN A 81 30.09 -11.83 -5.77
CA GLN A 81 30.06 -13.27 -5.77
C GLN A 81 28.65 -13.60 -6.24
N PRO A 82 28.44 -14.10 -7.48
CA PRO A 82 27.13 -14.53 -7.88
C PRO A 82 26.68 -15.57 -6.85
N SER A 83 25.66 -15.22 -6.06
CA SER A 83 24.92 -16.23 -5.31
C SER A 83 24.54 -17.30 -6.32
N SER A 84 24.69 -18.58 -5.95
CA SER A 84 24.36 -19.68 -6.86
C SER A 84 23.08 -19.34 -7.62
N PRO A 85 23.08 -19.40 -8.97
CA PRO A 85 21.91 -19.05 -9.79
C PRO A 85 20.69 -19.68 -9.16
N PHE A 86 19.54 -19.00 -9.18
CA PHE A 86 18.29 -19.52 -8.59
C PHE A 86 18.16 -21.01 -8.90
N GLN A 87 18.51 -21.84 -7.91
CA GLN A 87 18.38 -23.27 -8.05
C GLN A 87 16.95 -23.53 -7.66
N ARG A 88 16.13 -23.86 -8.66
CA ARG A 88 14.76 -24.31 -8.42
C ARG A 88 14.85 -25.43 -7.39
N LYS A 89 14.45 -25.15 -6.14
CA LYS A 89 14.44 -26.16 -5.08
C LYS A 89 13.65 -27.33 -5.64
N LYS A 90 14.29 -28.51 -5.74
CA LYS A 90 13.58 -29.74 -6.06
C LYS A 90 12.41 -29.81 -5.06
N PRO A 91 11.17 -29.96 -5.52
CA PRO A 91 10.04 -30.05 -4.61
C PRO A 91 10.37 -31.16 -3.61
N LYS A 92 10.47 -30.82 -2.32
CA LYS A 92 10.49 -31.85 -1.28
C LYS A 92 9.16 -32.58 -1.45
N ILE A 93 9.19 -33.86 -1.79
CA ILE A 93 7.99 -34.67 -1.91
C ILE A 93 7.39 -34.76 -0.50
N VAL A 94 6.35 -33.98 -0.25
CA VAL A 94 5.65 -33.89 1.04
C VAL A 94 4.42 -34.78 0.92
N HIS A 95 4.54 -36.02 1.43
CA HIS A 95 3.48 -37.04 1.55
C HIS A 95 2.80 -37.46 0.23
N LEU A 96 2.24 -38.67 0.20
CA LEU A 96 1.37 -39.13 -0.89
C LEU A 96 0.16 -38.17 -0.95
N GLU A 97 0.20 -37.20 -1.86
CA GLU A 97 -0.97 -36.37 -2.12
C GLU A 97 -2.11 -37.25 -2.65
N THR A 98 -3.33 -37.01 -2.15
CA THR A 98 -4.54 -37.73 -2.57
C THR A 98 -5.58 -36.73 -3.09
N GLY A 99 -6.54 -37.23 -3.85
CA GLY A 99 -7.65 -36.44 -4.39
C GLY A 99 -7.20 -35.34 -5.36
N TYR A 100 -7.90 -34.21 -5.32
CA TYR A 100 -7.72 -33.11 -6.26
C TYR A 100 -6.31 -32.51 -6.26
N ILE A 101 -5.63 -32.48 -5.11
CA ILE A 101 -4.27 -31.90 -4.99
C ILE A 101 -3.27 -32.67 -5.85
N ARG A 102 -3.33 -34.01 -5.83
CA ARG A 102 -2.47 -34.84 -6.67
C ARG A 102 -2.72 -34.55 -8.15
N ALA A 103 -3.99 -34.46 -8.53
CA ALA A 103 -4.39 -34.14 -9.90
C ALA A 103 -3.85 -32.76 -10.33
N LEU A 104 -3.86 -31.75 -9.45
CA LEU A 104 -3.25 -30.44 -9.75
C LEU A 104 -1.75 -30.56 -10.06
N SER A 105 -1.00 -31.31 -9.26
CA SER A 105 0.42 -31.53 -9.51
C SER A 105 0.66 -32.24 -10.85
N GLU A 106 -0.12 -33.29 -11.16
CA GLU A 106 -0.05 -34.04 -12.42
C GLU A 106 -0.39 -33.16 -13.65
N THR A 107 -1.31 -32.21 -13.50
CA THR A 107 -1.66 -31.22 -14.54
C THR A 107 -0.69 -30.03 -14.65
N GLY A 108 0.48 -30.10 -14.00
CA GLY A 108 1.51 -29.07 -14.12
C GLY A 108 1.34 -27.89 -13.16
N ILE A 109 0.56 -28.06 -12.09
CA ILE A 109 0.38 -27.08 -11.02
C ILE A 109 1.00 -27.61 -9.69
N PRO A 110 2.34 -27.79 -9.60
CA PRO A 110 3.01 -28.20 -8.36
C PRO A 110 3.03 -27.11 -7.27
N LEU A 111 2.47 -27.38 -6.09
CA LEU A 111 2.47 -26.46 -4.94
C LEU A 111 3.58 -26.85 -3.96
N ASP A 112 4.24 -25.86 -3.35
CA ASP A 112 5.12 -26.14 -2.20
C ASP A 112 4.30 -26.38 -0.90
N ALA A 113 4.96 -26.80 0.17
CA ALA A 113 4.29 -27.13 1.43
C ALA A 113 3.46 -25.97 2.02
N ALA A 114 3.97 -24.73 1.94
CA ALA A 114 3.29 -23.55 2.48
C ALA A 114 2.10 -23.13 1.59
N GLN A 115 2.28 -23.20 0.26
CA GLN A 115 1.22 -22.98 -0.70
C GLN A 115 0.10 -24.02 -0.55
N LEU A 116 0.47 -25.29 -0.37
CA LEU A 116 -0.48 -26.38 -0.16
C LEU A 116 -1.27 -26.20 1.14
N GLN A 117 -0.59 -25.82 2.23
CA GLN A 117 -1.25 -25.50 3.49
C GLN A 117 -2.26 -24.36 3.31
N ALA A 118 -1.90 -23.30 2.58
CA ALA A 118 -2.80 -22.19 2.28
C ALA A 118 -3.99 -22.59 1.39
N VAL A 119 -3.81 -23.53 0.46
CA VAL A 119 -4.87 -24.10 -0.39
C VAL A 119 -5.84 -24.97 0.42
N ARG A 120 -5.32 -25.80 1.34
CA ARG A 120 -6.13 -26.74 2.14
C ARG A 120 -6.90 -26.09 3.29
N THR A 121 -6.39 -24.99 3.83
CA THR A 121 -7.00 -24.31 4.99
C THR A 121 -8.22 -23.51 4.55
N THR A 122 -9.37 -24.15 4.34
CA THR A 122 -10.59 -23.51 3.81
C THR A 122 -11.40 -22.76 4.87
N GLU A 123 -11.40 -23.26 6.10
CA GLU A 123 -12.19 -22.72 7.20
C GLU A 123 -11.46 -21.62 7.97
N GLY A 124 -12.23 -20.66 8.49
CA GLY A 124 -11.73 -19.56 9.30
C GLY A 124 -10.91 -18.51 8.55
N PRO A 125 -10.48 -17.43 9.24
CA PRO A 125 -9.65 -16.40 8.66
C PRO A 125 -8.24 -16.92 8.38
N LEU A 126 -7.73 -16.71 7.15
CA LEU A 126 -6.35 -17.02 6.79
C LEU A 126 -5.65 -15.78 6.21
N LEU A 127 -4.49 -15.43 6.78
CA LEU A 127 -3.58 -14.44 6.24
C LEU A 127 -2.38 -15.13 5.56
N VAL A 128 -2.18 -14.88 4.26
CA VAL A 128 -1.05 -15.42 3.50
C VAL A 128 -0.05 -14.30 3.21
N LEU A 129 1.09 -14.32 3.89
CA LEU A 129 2.20 -13.40 3.65
C LEU A 129 3.08 -13.89 2.51
N ALA A 130 3.21 -13.11 1.44
CA ALA A 130 3.77 -13.60 0.19
C ALA A 130 4.53 -12.52 -0.60
N GLY A 131 5.84 -12.74 -0.77
CA GLY A 131 6.74 -11.87 -1.54
C GLY A 131 6.44 -11.81 -3.04
N ALA A 132 7.14 -10.94 -3.77
CA ALA A 132 7.07 -10.91 -5.23
C ALA A 132 7.46 -12.29 -5.81
N GLY A 133 6.76 -12.73 -6.87
CA GLY A 133 7.05 -14.02 -7.53
C GLY A 133 6.68 -15.29 -6.76
N SER A 134 6.19 -15.22 -5.52
CA SER A 134 5.90 -16.40 -4.68
C SER A 134 4.64 -17.20 -5.05
N GLY A 135 3.96 -16.85 -6.15
CA GLY A 135 2.76 -17.55 -6.60
C GLY A 135 1.45 -17.14 -5.92
N LYS A 136 1.35 -15.94 -5.33
CA LYS A 136 0.10 -15.41 -4.70
C LYS A 136 -1.19 -15.72 -5.46
N THR A 137 -1.27 -15.27 -6.71
CA THR A 137 -2.44 -15.47 -7.56
C THR A 137 -2.71 -16.95 -7.80
N ARG A 138 -1.64 -17.75 -7.92
CA ARG A 138 -1.75 -19.19 -8.13
C ARG A 138 -2.30 -19.91 -6.91
N VAL A 139 -1.85 -19.55 -5.70
CA VAL A 139 -2.40 -20.06 -4.44
C VAL A 139 -3.89 -19.70 -4.35
N LEU A 140 -4.26 -18.46 -4.66
CA LEU A 140 -5.65 -18.00 -4.61
C LEU A 140 -6.55 -18.77 -5.59
N THR A 141 -6.12 -18.96 -6.83
CA THR A 141 -6.89 -19.72 -7.83
C THR A 141 -6.93 -21.22 -7.51
N ALA A 142 -5.83 -21.80 -7.06
CA ALA A 142 -5.77 -23.22 -6.67
C ALA A 142 -6.66 -23.50 -5.46
N ARG A 143 -6.67 -22.60 -4.48
CA ARG A 143 -7.57 -22.66 -3.33
C ARG A 143 -9.02 -22.61 -3.75
N THR A 144 -9.37 -21.71 -4.65
CA THR A 144 -10.74 -21.60 -5.18
C THR A 144 -11.16 -22.88 -5.90
N ALA A 145 -10.32 -23.41 -6.78
CA ALA A 145 -10.58 -24.64 -7.49
C ALA A 145 -10.71 -25.84 -6.53
N TYR A 146 -9.85 -25.92 -5.50
CA TYR A 146 -9.93 -26.93 -4.44
C TYR A 146 -11.25 -26.84 -3.64
N MET A 147 -11.69 -25.62 -3.28
CA MET A 147 -12.96 -25.40 -2.60
C MET A 147 -14.16 -25.90 -3.43
N ILE A 148 -14.13 -25.68 -4.74
CA ILE A 148 -15.22 -26.11 -5.62
C ILE A 148 -15.16 -27.62 -5.88
N ALA A 149 -14.02 -28.12 -6.35
CA ALA A 149 -13.89 -29.48 -6.85
C ALA A 149 -13.77 -30.55 -5.76
N GLU A 150 -13.06 -30.26 -4.66
CA GLU A 150 -12.85 -31.23 -3.57
C GLU A 150 -13.84 -31.00 -2.42
N LYS A 151 -14.06 -29.74 -2.02
CA LYS A 151 -14.95 -29.41 -0.90
C LYS A 151 -16.42 -29.26 -1.31
N ASN A 152 -16.75 -29.37 -2.60
CA ASN A 152 -18.10 -29.22 -3.13
C ASN A 152 -18.79 -27.90 -2.70
N ILE A 153 -18.01 -26.83 -2.51
CA ILE A 153 -18.53 -25.52 -2.14
C ILE A 153 -19.19 -24.89 -3.38
N PRO A 154 -20.46 -24.44 -3.31
CA PRO A 154 -21.13 -23.80 -4.44
C PRO A 154 -20.34 -22.59 -4.94
N PRO A 155 -20.01 -22.49 -6.24
CA PRO A 155 -19.26 -21.34 -6.77
C PRO A 155 -19.93 -19.99 -6.48
N SER A 156 -21.25 -19.93 -6.46
CA SER A 156 -22.03 -18.73 -6.12
C SER A 156 -21.79 -18.21 -4.70
N SER A 157 -21.26 -19.04 -3.80
CA SER A 157 -20.91 -18.66 -2.42
C SER A 157 -19.49 -18.12 -2.26
N ILE A 158 -18.68 -18.15 -3.34
CA ILE A 158 -17.28 -17.72 -3.31
C ILE A 158 -17.14 -16.34 -3.97
N MET A 159 -16.46 -15.43 -3.25
CA MET A 159 -16.14 -14.09 -3.74
C MET A 159 -14.64 -13.89 -3.89
N LEU A 160 -14.21 -13.44 -5.07
CA LEU A 160 -12.82 -13.12 -5.38
C LEU A 160 -12.68 -11.62 -5.71
N VAL A 161 -12.04 -10.90 -4.79
CA VAL A 161 -11.87 -9.44 -4.89
C VAL A 161 -10.43 -9.09 -5.23
N THR A 162 -10.23 -8.12 -6.11
CA THR A 162 -8.91 -7.55 -6.42
C THR A 162 -8.98 -6.04 -6.65
N PHE A 163 -7.84 -5.41 -6.89
CA PHE A 163 -7.77 -3.97 -7.15
C PHE A 163 -7.95 -3.61 -8.62
N THR A 164 -7.63 -4.51 -9.56
CA THR A 164 -7.63 -4.18 -11.00
C THR A 164 -8.54 -5.11 -11.81
N THR A 165 -9.20 -4.56 -12.82
CA THR A 165 -10.04 -5.33 -13.75
C THR A 165 -9.22 -6.39 -14.50
N LYS A 166 -7.95 -6.07 -14.82
CA LYS A 166 -7.02 -7.01 -15.45
C LYS A 166 -6.76 -8.22 -14.56
N ALA A 167 -6.48 -8.01 -13.27
CA ALA A 167 -6.28 -9.12 -12.34
C ALA A 167 -7.55 -9.95 -12.15
N ALA A 168 -8.73 -9.32 -12.15
CA ALA A 168 -10.01 -10.05 -12.04
C ALA A 168 -10.23 -10.96 -13.24
N LYS A 169 -9.96 -10.46 -14.46
CA LYS A 169 -10.02 -11.24 -15.69
C LYS A 169 -8.99 -12.37 -15.68
N GLU A 170 -7.73 -12.06 -15.37
CA GLU A 170 -6.65 -13.05 -15.30
C GLU A 170 -6.96 -14.17 -14.29
N MET A 171 -7.56 -13.86 -13.14
CA MET A 171 -8.00 -14.87 -12.18
C MET A 171 -9.07 -15.81 -12.75
N LYS A 172 -10.06 -15.28 -13.50
CA LYS A 172 -11.07 -16.10 -14.17
C LYS A 172 -10.46 -16.99 -15.24
N ASP A 173 -9.64 -16.39 -16.11
CA ASP A 173 -8.96 -17.10 -17.20
C ASP A 173 -8.07 -18.22 -16.63
N ARG A 174 -7.35 -17.93 -15.53
CA ARG A 174 -6.53 -18.90 -14.82
C ARG A 174 -7.35 -20.01 -14.19
N LEU A 175 -8.53 -19.73 -13.61
CA LEU A 175 -9.40 -20.78 -13.04
C LEU A 175 -9.87 -21.77 -14.10
N LEU A 176 -10.12 -21.31 -15.33
CA LEU A 176 -10.52 -22.19 -16.44
C LEU A 176 -9.43 -23.18 -16.85
N THR A 177 -8.17 -22.98 -16.44
CA THR A 177 -7.10 -23.94 -16.70
C THR A 177 -7.02 -25.07 -15.66
N TYR A 178 -7.84 -25.03 -14.61
CA TYR A 178 -7.81 -26.04 -13.54
C TYR A 178 -8.73 -27.22 -13.89
N LEU A 179 -8.34 -28.42 -13.47
CA LEU A 179 -9.13 -29.63 -13.70
C LEU A 179 -10.52 -29.51 -13.06
N GLY A 180 -11.58 -29.91 -13.76
CA GLY A 180 -12.96 -29.84 -13.26
C GLY A 180 -13.55 -28.43 -13.17
N MET A 181 -12.81 -27.40 -13.57
CA MET A 181 -13.33 -26.03 -13.65
C MET A 181 -13.93 -25.77 -15.03
N HIS A 182 -15.25 -25.58 -15.07
CA HIS A 182 -15.98 -25.27 -16.29
C HIS A 182 -16.37 -23.78 -16.35
N PRO A 183 -16.60 -23.22 -17.55
CA PRO A 183 -17.11 -21.85 -17.70
C PRO A 183 -18.37 -21.56 -16.89
N SER A 184 -19.24 -22.56 -16.71
CA SER A 184 -20.45 -22.48 -15.89
C SER A 184 -20.18 -22.28 -14.39
N PHE A 185 -19.09 -22.82 -13.86
CA PHE A 185 -18.70 -22.59 -12.45
C PHE A 185 -18.02 -21.23 -12.30
N VAL A 186 -17.13 -20.87 -13.23
CA VAL A 186 -16.40 -19.60 -13.17
C VAL A 186 -17.33 -18.40 -13.36
N SER A 187 -18.41 -18.54 -14.14
CA SER A 187 -19.41 -17.48 -14.33
C SER A 187 -20.28 -17.23 -13.09
N GLN A 188 -20.46 -18.24 -12.24
CA GLN A 188 -21.22 -18.14 -10.99
C GLN A 188 -20.43 -17.45 -9.87
N LEU A 189 -19.10 -17.45 -9.93
CA LEU A 189 -18.25 -16.77 -8.95
C LEU A 189 -18.52 -15.26 -8.90
N VAL A 190 -18.55 -14.70 -7.70
CA VAL A 190 -18.53 -13.24 -7.52
C VAL A 190 -17.09 -12.75 -7.62
N THR A 191 -16.62 -12.55 -8.84
CA THR A 191 -15.24 -12.10 -9.11
C THR A 191 -15.20 -10.71 -9.72
N GLY A 192 -14.43 -9.80 -9.15
CA GLY A 192 -14.32 -8.42 -9.64
C GLY A 192 -13.37 -7.55 -8.84
N THR A 193 -13.37 -6.25 -9.17
CA THR A 193 -12.75 -5.24 -8.31
C THR A 193 -13.67 -4.86 -7.17
N PHE A 194 -13.11 -4.28 -6.09
CA PHE A 194 -13.90 -3.67 -5.02
C PHE A 194 -15.04 -2.80 -5.58
N HIS A 195 -14.72 -1.84 -6.46
CA HIS A 195 -15.71 -0.97 -7.08
C HIS A 195 -16.80 -1.73 -7.85
N SER A 196 -16.44 -2.73 -8.66
CA SER A 196 -17.44 -3.48 -9.44
C SER A 196 -18.37 -4.32 -8.58
N ILE A 197 -17.85 -4.88 -7.49
CA ILE A 197 -18.62 -5.72 -6.57
C ILE A 197 -19.55 -4.85 -5.73
N PHE A 198 -19.05 -3.76 -5.16
CA PHE A 198 -19.88 -2.83 -4.38
C PHE A 198 -20.93 -2.16 -5.25
N TYR A 199 -20.60 -1.76 -6.48
CA TYR A 199 -21.60 -1.25 -7.42
C TYR A 199 -22.72 -2.28 -7.67
N ARG A 200 -22.36 -3.55 -7.93
CA ARG A 200 -23.34 -4.62 -8.10
C ARG A 200 -24.22 -4.79 -6.85
N MET A 201 -23.68 -4.63 -5.64
CA MET A 201 -24.44 -4.71 -4.39
C MET A 201 -25.42 -3.54 -4.25
N ILE A 202 -24.96 -2.29 -4.38
CA ILE A 202 -25.82 -1.10 -4.19
C ILE A 202 -26.88 -0.98 -5.29
N SER A 203 -26.54 -1.30 -6.55
CA SER A 203 -27.51 -1.30 -7.66
C SER A 203 -28.52 -2.43 -7.57
N HIS A 204 -28.20 -3.52 -6.87
CA HIS A 204 -29.17 -4.58 -6.59
C HIS A 204 -30.18 -4.13 -5.54
N PHE A 205 -29.75 -3.34 -4.56
CA PHE A 205 -30.61 -2.82 -3.49
C PHE A 205 -31.52 -1.68 -3.98
N ASP A 206 -30.98 -0.74 -4.76
CA ASP A 206 -31.71 0.42 -5.27
C ASP A 206 -31.22 0.81 -6.67
N ARG A 207 -31.82 0.19 -7.68
CA ARG A 207 -31.39 0.34 -9.08
C ARG A 207 -31.66 1.74 -9.64
N GLU A 208 -32.72 2.40 -9.19
CA GLU A 208 -33.08 3.74 -9.67
C GLU A 208 -32.12 4.80 -9.15
N ARG A 209 -31.76 4.72 -7.87
CA ARG A 209 -30.78 5.62 -7.26
C ARG A 209 -29.37 5.38 -7.79
N TRP A 210 -28.96 4.12 -7.92
CA TRP A 210 -27.60 3.73 -8.31
C TRP A 210 -27.51 3.32 -9.78
N HIS A 211 -28.26 4.00 -10.65
CA HIS A 211 -28.20 3.75 -12.08
C HIS A 211 -26.84 4.18 -12.66
N ILE A 212 -26.32 3.43 -13.64
CA ILE A 212 -25.00 3.69 -14.24
C ILE A 212 -24.86 5.11 -14.83
N SER A 213 -25.96 5.70 -15.30
CA SER A 213 -25.96 7.07 -15.85
C SER A 213 -25.73 8.15 -14.79
N ARG A 214 -25.92 7.84 -13.51
CA ARG A 214 -25.69 8.75 -12.38
C ARG A 214 -24.26 8.62 -11.81
N LEU A 215 -23.47 7.66 -12.28
CA LEU A 215 -22.10 7.46 -11.81
C LEU A 215 -21.11 8.44 -12.44
N LEU A 216 -20.24 9.00 -11.62
CA LEU A 216 -19.15 9.87 -12.04
C LEU A 216 -17.93 9.05 -12.48
N LYS A 217 -17.97 8.57 -13.72
CA LYS A 217 -16.93 7.72 -14.27
C LYS A 217 -15.63 8.47 -14.49
N TRP A 218 -15.71 9.68 -15.02
CA TRP A 218 -14.54 10.42 -15.49
C TRP A 218 -14.09 11.52 -14.52
N GLU A 219 -12.80 11.83 -14.55
CA GLU A 219 -12.21 12.88 -13.71
C GLU A 219 -12.77 14.26 -14.03
N TRP A 220 -12.88 14.60 -15.31
CA TRP A 220 -13.48 15.86 -15.75
C TRP A 220 -14.91 16.04 -15.22
N GLN A 221 -15.70 14.97 -15.10
CA GLN A 221 -17.06 15.05 -14.54
C GLN A 221 -17.01 15.46 -13.07
N ARG A 222 -16.10 14.87 -12.30
CA ARG A 222 -15.92 15.22 -10.89
C ARG A 222 -15.44 16.66 -10.74
N GLU A 223 -14.50 17.09 -11.58
CA GLU A 223 -13.98 18.46 -11.57
C GLU A 223 -15.08 19.49 -11.90
N GLN A 224 -15.85 19.26 -12.97
CA GLN A 224 -16.97 20.14 -13.34
C GLN A 224 -17.98 20.29 -12.20
N MET A 225 -18.31 19.19 -11.53
CA MET A 225 -19.29 19.22 -10.44
C MET A 225 -18.81 19.98 -9.21
N ILE A 226 -17.51 19.90 -8.89
CA ILE A 226 -16.98 20.68 -7.78
C ILE A 226 -16.89 22.16 -8.16
N LYS A 227 -16.59 22.49 -9.41
CA LYS A 227 -16.64 23.89 -9.90
C LYS A 227 -18.07 24.44 -9.84
N GLU A 228 -19.07 23.68 -10.26
CA GLU A 228 -20.48 24.05 -10.12
C GLU A 228 -20.88 24.26 -8.66
N ALA A 229 -20.49 23.33 -7.78
CA ALA A 229 -20.71 23.47 -6.33
C ALA A 229 -20.00 24.70 -5.75
N GLY A 230 -18.79 25.02 -6.21
CA GLY A 230 -18.03 26.18 -5.77
C GLY A 230 -18.66 27.50 -6.23
N ARG A 231 -19.16 27.59 -7.47
CA ARG A 231 -19.89 28.75 -7.98
C ARG A 231 -21.15 29.05 -7.18
N GLU A 232 -21.89 28.02 -6.78
CA GLU A 232 -23.08 28.19 -5.93
C GLU A 232 -22.76 28.67 -4.52
N LEU A 233 -21.53 28.44 -4.05
CA LEU A 233 -21.00 28.91 -2.77
C LEU A 233 -20.23 30.23 -2.88
N ASP A 234 -20.30 30.90 -4.03
CA ASP A 234 -19.59 32.15 -4.33
C ASP A 234 -18.06 32.05 -4.14
N LEU A 235 -17.48 30.88 -4.45
CA LEU A 235 -16.05 30.65 -4.41
C LEU A 235 -15.38 31.09 -5.72
N ASP A 236 -14.42 32.01 -5.63
CA ASP A 236 -13.61 32.47 -6.76
C ASP A 236 -12.75 31.33 -7.34
N GLU A 237 -12.94 31.03 -8.62
CA GLU A 237 -12.23 29.93 -9.30
C GLU A 237 -10.70 30.10 -9.36
N ARG A 238 -10.19 31.32 -9.27
CA ARG A 238 -8.75 31.62 -9.29
C ARG A 238 -8.13 31.51 -7.90
N GLN A 239 -8.94 31.69 -6.86
CA GLN A 239 -8.48 31.62 -5.47
C GLN A 239 -8.67 30.23 -4.88
N PHE A 240 -9.65 29.47 -5.39
CA PHE A 240 -10.01 28.17 -4.86
C PHE A 240 -9.28 27.00 -5.55
N ALA A 241 -8.52 26.23 -4.78
CA ALA A 241 -7.80 25.07 -5.28
C ALA A 241 -8.71 23.83 -5.42
N TYR A 242 -9.49 23.76 -6.50
CA TYR A 242 -10.42 22.64 -6.78
C TYR A 242 -9.76 21.26 -6.78
N ASP A 243 -8.52 21.15 -7.26
CA ASP A 243 -7.76 19.89 -7.25
C ASP A 243 -7.47 19.42 -5.82
N GLN A 244 -7.13 20.35 -4.92
CA GLN A 244 -6.90 20.03 -3.51
C GLN A 244 -8.21 19.60 -2.83
N ALA A 245 -9.33 20.23 -3.17
CA ALA A 245 -10.65 19.82 -2.68
C ALA A 245 -11.00 18.39 -3.13
N LEU A 246 -10.74 18.02 -4.38
CA LEU A 246 -10.92 16.64 -4.89
C LEU A 246 -10.08 15.64 -4.08
N GLN A 247 -8.81 15.95 -3.85
CA GLN A 247 -7.90 15.09 -3.07
C GLN A 247 -8.39 14.94 -1.63
N GLN A 248 -8.83 16.02 -0.99
CA GLN A 248 -9.33 16.02 0.37
C GLN A 248 -10.62 15.20 0.51
N ILE A 249 -11.54 15.33 -0.45
CA ILE A 249 -12.76 14.50 -0.50
C ILE A 249 -12.42 13.03 -0.67
N SER A 250 -11.46 12.71 -1.55
CA SER A 250 -10.98 11.34 -1.74
C SER A 250 -10.40 10.77 -0.44
N TYR A 251 -9.61 11.56 0.28
CA TYR A 251 -9.07 11.17 1.59
C TYR A 251 -10.17 10.86 2.61
N TRP A 252 -11.19 11.73 2.76
CA TRP A 252 -12.30 11.49 3.67
C TRP A 252 -13.09 10.23 3.32
N LYS A 253 -13.32 9.98 2.02
CA LYS A 253 -13.97 8.74 1.55
C LYS A 253 -13.15 7.50 1.90
N ASN A 254 -11.85 7.51 1.65
CA ASN A 254 -10.97 6.36 1.93
C ASN A 254 -10.76 6.12 3.42
N THR A 255 -10.95 7.13 4.25
CA THR A 255 -10.90 7.03 5.73
C THR A 255 -12.27 6.82 6.37
N LEU A 256 -13.33 6.64 5.56
CA LEU A 256 -14.72 6.44 5.99
C LEU A 256 -15.25 7.58 6.88
N VAL A 257 -14.71 8.79 6.71
CA VAL A 257 -15.19 9.99 7.40
C VAL A 257 -16.47 10.44 6.70
N THR A 258 -17.60 10.32 7.40
CA THR A 258 -18.87 10.87 6.93
C THR A 258 -18.82 12.38 6.95
N VAL A 259 -19.61 13.02 6.08
CA VAL A 259 -19.70 14.48 5.96
C VAL A 259 -19.98 15.17 7.31
N GLN A 260 -20.84 14.57 8.13
CA GLN A 260 -21.19 15.07 9.46
C GLN A 260 -19.98 15.11 10.40
N ASN A 261 -19.02 14.21 10.19
CA ASN A 261 -17.82 14.05 11.00
C ASN A 261 -16.58 14.72 10.39
N VAL A 262 -16.72 15.40 9.25
CA VAL A 262 -15.63 16.18 8.66
C VAL A 262 -15.27 17.33 9.58
N LYS A 263 -14.06 17.27 10.15
CA LYS A 263 -13.43 18.38 10.85
C LYS A 263 -12.75 19.26 9.81
N ALA A 264 -13.45 20.31 9.41
CA ALA A 264 -12.92 21.31 8.49
C ALA A 264 -11.82 22.11 9.19
N ASN A 265 -10.65 22.15 8.60
CA ASN A 265 -9.54 23.01 9.04
C ASN A 265 -9.61 24.41 8.38
N SER A 266 -10.37 24.54 7.29
CA SER A 266 -10.66 25.80 6.60
C SER A 266 -12.15 26.15 6.61
N GLN A 267 -12.49 27.43 6.45
CA GLN A 267 -13.89 27.90 6.47
C GLN A 267 -14.76 27.32 5.33
N TRP A 268 -14.16 26.87 4.23
CA TRP A 268 -14.86 26.43 3.03
C TRP A 268 -14.99 24.91 2.88
N GLU A 269 -14.22 24.12 3.64
CA GLU A 269 -14.22 22.65 3.55
C GLU A 269 -15.57 22.04 3.96
N LYS A 270 -16.21 22.58 5.00
CA LYS A 270 -17.48 22.04 5.53
C LYS A 270 -18.67 22.35 4.60
N PRO A 271 -18.88 23.59 4.14
CA PRO A 271 -19.96 23.91 3.19
C PRO A 271 -19.81 23.15 1.88
N LEU A 272 -18.60 23.07 1.32
CA LEU A 272 -18.35 22.35 0.07
C LEU A 272 -18.58 20.84 0.20
N ALA A 273 -18.11 20.21 1.29
CA ALA A 273 -18.33 18.79 1.53
C ALA A 273 -19.81 18.44 1.72
N LEU A 274 -20.56 19.29 2.45
CA LEU A 274 -22.01 19.14 2.62
C LEU A 274 -22.73 19.28 1.28
N HIS A 275 -22.40 20.31 0.51
CA HIS A 275 -23.07 20.59 -0.77
C HIS A 275 -22.86 19.50 -1.82
N ILE A 276 -21.63 18.99 -1.94
CA ILE A 276 -21.29 17.91 -2.88
C ILE A 276 -21.99 16.61 -2.49
N CYS A 277 -22.01 16.24 -1.21
CA CYS A 277 -22.60 14.97 -0.78
C CYS A 277 -24.13 14.96 -0.77
N PHE A 278 -24.79 16.10 -0.52
CA PHE A 278 -26.25 16.19 -0.63
C PHE A 278 -26.73 16.07 -2.07
N LYS A 279 -25.98 16.64 -3.02
CA LYS A 279 -26.35 16.58 -4.45
C LYS A 279 -25.92 15.29 -5.13
N PHE A 280 -24.80 14.69 -4.72
CA PHE A 280 -24.15 13.68 -5.53
C PHE A 280 -23.70 12.48 -4.71
N THR A 281 -24.46 11.39 -4.86
CA THR A 281 -24.10 10.09 -4.32
C THR A 281 -23.06 9.47 -5.25
N VAL A 282 -21.81 9.39 -4.79
CA VAL A 282 -20.69 8.75 -5.51
C VAL A 282 -20.16 7.61 -4.67
#